data_AF-A0A398CWD9-F1
#
_entry.id   AF-A0A398CWD9-F1
#
_cell.length_a   1.000
_cell.length_b   1.000
_cell.length_c   1.000
_cell.angle_alpha   90.00
_cell.angle_beta   90.00
_cell.angle_gamma   90.00
#
_symmetry.space_group_name_H-M   'P 1'
#
loop_
_entity.id
_entity.type
_entity.pdbx_description
1 polymer ?
#
loop_
_entity_poly.entity_id
_entity_poly.type
_entity_poly.pdbx_seq_one_letter_code
_entity_poly.pdbx_strand_id
1 'polypeptide(L)'
;MPKSIDLAKIKKMLIQHGEKTIRSFAKTSHNKDVYAFVLDAQATHGSVNFRWNTLEGIAYTCTFDSYKNYTDDRLYGHRGLKYSVGDFRFEDPGNEKLEKWGMKYEEVLDILWETDEDQAEQIPAAFMDVLIQVVKELIPVLEELHLTDDFIAYAVEHDEEDMKFIPQTVSPAQLEKVFPELKAYEAYKERIGLRPPIDQAAFWCQTLADFEEACESEAVVELRRLSRHSFDVQEELVRLGEVSVPILITYLERALDQLPAQTSINDRLNVWTYQSTLIDIAKARETEISRLQAIYARLNQDRPENQDTKNTLRVLHAIDPLRFPN
;
A
#
# COMPACT_ATOMS: atom_id res chain seq x y z
N MET A 1 -3.93 2.17 -39.09
CA MET A 1 -3.53 3.08 -38.00
C MET A 1 -4.30 2.66 -36.76
N PRO A 2 -3.64 2.28 -35.66
CA PRO A 2 -4.34 1.99 -34.41
C PRO A 2 -5.17 3.23 -34.03
N LYS A 3 -6.44 3.02 -33.63
CA LYS A 3 -7.32 4.12 -33.22
C LYS A 3 -6.77 4.66 -31.90
N SER A 4 -6.45 5.95 -31.84
CA SER A 4 -6.00 6.57 -30.59
C SER A 4 -7.10 6.54 -29.51
N ILE A 5 -6.66 6.44 -28.25
CA ILE A 5 -7.53 6.55 -27.08
C ILE A 5 -7.96 8.00 -26.92
N ASP A 6 -9.28 8.23 -26.82
CA ASP A 6 -9.85 9.56 -26.68
C ASP A 6 -10.17 9.85 -25.20
N LEU A 7 -9.15 10.33 -24.48
CA LEU A 7 -9.23 10.65 -23.06
C LEU A 7 -10.18 11.83 -22.75
N ALA A 8 -10.33 12.77 -23.69
CA ALA A 8 -11.26 13.89 -23.54
C ALA A 8 -12.73 13.41 -23.60
N LYS A 9 -13.01 12.45 -24.48
CA LYS A 9 -14.34 11.84 -24.57
C LYS A 9 -14.73 11.08 -23.32
N ILE A 10 -13.84 10.25 -22.77
CA ILE A 10 -14.15 9.49 -21.55
C ILE A 10 -14.35 10.42 -20.34
N LYS A 11 -13.52 11.46 -20.19
CA LYS A 11 -13.71 12.49 -19.17
C LYS A 11 -15.13 13.05 -19.17
N LYS A 12 -15.60 13.48 -20.35
CA LYS A 12 -16.96 14.02 -20.51
C LYS A 12 -18.04 12.99 -20.18
N MET A 13 -17.86 11.74 -20.60
CA MET A 13 -18.80 10.66 -20.32
C MET A 13 -18.88 10.36 -18.81
N LEU A 14 -17.73 10.32 -18.13
CA LEU A 14 -17.64 10.08 -16.70
C LEU A 14 -18.26 11.23 -15.89
N ILE A 15 -18.02 12.49 -16.25
CA ILE A 15 -18.67 13.63 -15.58
C ILE A 15 -20.19 13.53 -15.73
N GLN A 16 -20.70 13.33 -16.94
CA GLN A 16 -22.13 13.23 -17.19
C GLN A 16 -22.79 12.07 -16.43
N HIS A 17 -22.11 10.92 -16.37
CA HIS A 17 -22.57 9.77 -15.62
C HIS A 17 -22.52 10.02 -14.11
N GLY A 18 -21.40 10.51 -13.60
CA GLY A 18 -21.20 10.86 -12.19
C GLY A 18 -22.22 11.85 -11.67
N GLU A 19 -22.48 12.94 -12.40
CA GLU A 19 -23.52 13.90 -12.04
C GLU A 19 -24.91 13.24 -11.92
N LYS A 20 -25.24 12.35 -12.86
CA LYS A 20 -26.52 11.64 -12.84
C LYS A 20 -26.59 10.69 -11.64
N THR A 21 -25.54 9.94 -11.38
CA THR A 21 -25.42 9.00 -10.26
C THR A 21 -25.56 9.71 -8.93
N ILE A 22 -24.79 10.79 -8.71
CA ILE A 22 -24.81 11.59 -7.49
C ILE A 22 -26.22 12.16 -7.24
N ARG A 23 -26.82 12.80 -8.24
CA ARG A 23 -28.19 13.37 -8.13
C ARG A 23 -29.28 12.32 -7.93
N SER A 24 -29.05 11.10 -8.41
CA SER A 24 -29.96 9.98 -8.17
C SER A 24 -29.85 9.50 -6.73
N PHE A 25 -28.63 9.31 -6.23
CA PHE A 25 -28.39 8.89 -4.86
C PHE A 25 -28.85 9.95 -3.84
N ALA A 26 -28.68 11.24 -4.15
CA ALA A 26 -29.09 12.36 -3.31
C ALA A 26 -30.58 12.34 -2.93
N LYS A 27 -31.42 11.70 -3.76
CA LYS A 27 -32.88 11.58 -3.56
C LYS A 27 -33.28 10.33 -2.77
N THR A 28 -32.34 9.47 -2.42
CA THR A 28 -32.61 8.24 -1.67
C THR A 28 -32.61 8.51 -0.16
N SER A 29 -33.22 7.62 0.61
CA SER A 29 -33.14 7.65 2.08
C SER A 29 -31.75 7.37 2.62
N HIS A 30 -30.83 6.87 1.79
CA HIS A 30 -29.46 6.55 2.17
C HIS A 30 -28.51 7.73 2.03
N ASN A 31 -28.94 8.86 1.47
CA ASN A 31 -28.18 10.10 1.43
C ASN A 31 -28.08 10.72 2.84
N LYS A 32 -27.19 10.15 3.66
CA LYS A 32 -26.97 10.55 5.04
C LYS A 32 -25.56 10.15 5.46
N ASP A 33 -24.83 11.07 6.08
CA ASP A 33 -23.50 10.84 6.63
C ASP A 33 -22.56 10.17 5.61
N VAL A 34 -22.55 10.70 4.38
CA VAL A 34 -21.67 10.24 3.28
C VAL A 34 -20.26 10.72 3.57
N TYR A 35 -19.31 9.80 3.74
CA TYR A 35 -17.93 10.14 4.12
C TYR A 35 -16.89 9.88 3.02
N ALA A 36 -17.24 9.11 1.99
CA ALA A 36 -16.34 8.82 0.89
C ALA A 36 -17.09 8.68 -0.43
N PHE A 37 -16.51 9.21 -1.49
CA PHE A 37 -16.87 8.97 -2.88
C PHE A 37 -15.60 8.67 -3.67
N VAL A 38 -15.61 7.61 -4.48
CA VAL A 38 -14.42 7.15 -5.18
C VAL A 38 -14.73 6.76 -6.63
N LEU A 39 -13.81 7.12 -7.52
CA LEU A 39 -13.69 6.49 -8.84
C LEU A 39 -12.69 5.34 -8.72
N ASP A 40 -13.21 4.12 -8.64
CA ASP A 40 -12.47 2.87 -8.56
C ASP A 40 -12.18 2.36 -9.97
N ALA A 41 -10.92 2.39 -10.39
CA ALA A 41 -10.54 2.16 -11.76
C ALA A 41 -9.63 0.96 -11.92
N GLN A 42 -9.76 0.24 -13.03
CA GLN A 42 -8.68 -0.63 -13.51
C GLN A 42 -8.08 0.03 -14.73
N ALA A 43 -7.01 0.82 -14.56
CA ALA A 43 -6.45 1.66 -15.61
C ALA A 43 -5.87 0.85 -16.77
N THR A 44 -5.53 -0.43 -16.59
CA THR A 44 -5.14 -1.33 -17.68
C THR A 44 -6.33 -1.80 -18.53
N HIS A 45 -7.55 -1.85 -17.95
CA HIS A 45 -8.77 -2.29 -18.64
C HIS A 45 -9.69 -1.12 -19.02
N GLY A 46 -9.41 0.09 -18.54
CA GLY A 46 -10.22 1.28 -18.78
C GLY A 46 -11.60 1.23 -18.11
N SER A 47 -11.78 0.34 -17.14
CA SER A 47 -13.00 0.23 -16.34
C SER A 47 -12.99 1.26 -15.21
N VAL A 48 -14.16 1.82 -14.90
CA VAL A 48 -14.34 2.80 -13.81
C VAL A 48 -15.68 2.53 -13.15
N ASN A 49 -15.65 2.25 -11.85
CA ASN A 49 -16.82 2.12 -11.00
C ASN A 49 -16.92 3.33 -10.07
N PHE A 50 -18.12 3.89 -9.96
CA PHE A 50 -18.39 4.96 -9.03
C PHE A 50 -18.88 4.32 -7.74
N ARG A 51 -18.11 4.45 -6.66
CA ARG A 51 -18.46 3.89 -5.36
C ARG A 51 -18.52 4.97 -4.31
N TRP A 52 -19.33 4.76 -3.29
CA TRP A 52 -19.39 5.67 -2.15
C TRP A 52 -19.84 4.92 -0.91
N ASN A 53 -19.59 5.52 0.25
CA ASN A 53 -20.02 4.92 1.50
C ASN A 53 -20.54 5.95 2.48
N THR A 54 -21.37 5.45 3.40
CA THR A 54 -21.96 6.22 4.49
C THR A 54 -21.62 5.59 5.83
N LEU A 55 -21.79 6.33 6.93
CA LEU A 55 -21.59 5.75 8.27
C LEU A 55 -22.51 4.55 8.53
N GLU A 56 -23.74 4.57 8.00
CA GLU A 56 -24.63 3.40 8.02
C GLU A 56 -24.08 2.25 7.17
N GLY A 57 -23.43 2.57 6.04
CA GLY A 57 -22.87 1.58 5.14
C GLY A 57 -21.72 0.80 5.76
N ILE A 58 -20.72 1.49 6.33
CA ILE A 58 -19.64 0.80 7.06
C ILE A 58 -20.16 0.01 8.27
N ALA A 59 -21.12 0.55 9.03
CA ALA A 59 -21.72 -0.16 10.15
C ALA A 59 -22.40 -1.47 9.70
N TYR A 60 -23.05 -1.47 8.54
CA TYR A 60 -23.62 -2.67 7.94
C TYR A 60 -22.53 -3.66 7.52
N THR A 61 -21.47 -3.20 6.83
CA THR A 61 -20.34 -4.05 6.44
C THR A 61 -19.71 -4.75 7.65
N CYS A 62 -19.53 -4.04 8.78
CA CYS A 62 -19.00 -4.62 10.02
C CYS A 62 -19.85 -5.76 10.63
N THR A 63 -21.10 -5.96 10.17
CA THR A 63 -21.93 -7.10 10.62
C THR A 63 -21.55 -8.42 9.97
N PHE A 64 -20.74 -8.39 8.91
CA PHE A 64 -20.31 -9.61 8.22
C PHE A 64 -19.31 -10.40 9.08
N ASP A 65 -19.44 -11.73 9.04
CA ASP A 65 -18.59 -12.65 9.81
C ASP A 65 -17.10 -12.48 9.54
N SER A 66 -16.74 -12.04 8.32
CA SER A 66 -15.36 -11.76 7.90
C SER A 66 -14.71 -10.64 8.71
N TYR A 67 -15.49 -9.71 9.28
CA TYR A 67 -14.98 -8.49 9.90
C TYR A 67 -15.22 -8.41 11.41
N LYS A 68 -15.90 -9.39 12.01
CA LYS A 68 -16.32 -9.35 13.44
C LYS A 68 -15.20 -9.25 14.46
N ASN A 69 -13.99 -9.67 14.09
CA ASN A 69 -12.81 -9.66 14.95
C ASN A 69 -11.81 -8.57 14.56
N TYR A 70 -12.19 -7.64 13.67
CA TYR A 70 -11.31 -6.54 13.32
C TYR A 70 -11.17 -5.61 14.52
N THR A 71 -9.94 -5.24 14.80
CA THR A 71 -9.60 -4.19 15.76
C THR A 71 -9.94 -2.82 15.19
N ASP A 72 -10.01 -1.80 16.05
CA ASP A 72 -10.35 -0.44 15.62
C ASP A 72 -9.39 0.10 14.55
N ASP A 73 -8.10 -0.23 14.61
CA ASP A 73 -7.11 0.14 13.58
C ASP A 73 -7.42 -0.53 12.23
N ARG A 74 -7.82 -1.81 12.23
CA ARG A 74 -8.23 -2.52 11.00
C ARG A 74 -9.56 -2.05 10.45
N LEU A 75 -10.42 -1.46 11.28
CA LEU A 75 -11.69 -0.89 10.83
C LEU A 75 -11.54 0.55 10.34
N TYR A 76 -10.83 1.38 11.10
CA TYR A 76 -10.89 2.83 10.98
C TYR A 76 -9.55 3.51 10.67
N GLY A 77 -8.43 2.76 10.69
CA GLY A 77 -7.15 3.28 10.23
C GLY A 77 -7.16 3.60 8.74
N HIS A 78 -6.15 4.32 8.25
CA HIS A 78 -6.05 4.71 6.85
C HIS A 78 -6.15 3.51 5.90
N ARG A 79 -5.46 2.41 6.18
CA ARG A 79 -5.57 1.13 5.43
C ARG A 79 -6.70 0.22 5.91
N GLY A 80 -7.64 0.74 6.68
CA GLY A 80 -8.73 0.00 7.30
C GLY A 80 -9.97 -0.16 6.42
N LEU A 81 -10.90 -1.00 6.89
CA LEU A 81 -12.15 -1.33 6.20
C LEU A 81 -12.99 -0.09 5.81
N LYS A 82 -12.95 0.99 6.60
CA LYS A 82 -13.67 2.25 6.33
C LYS A 82 -13.35 2.80 4.93
N TYR A 83 -12.13 2.60 4.42
CA TYR A 83 -11.71 3.09 3.11
C TYR A 83 -11.40 1.96 2.10
N SER A 84 -11.73 0.70 2.45
CA SER A 84 -11.66 -0.44 1.53
C SER A 84 -12.75 -0.31 0.46
N VAL A 85 -12.36 0.11 -0.74
CA VAL A 85 -13.28 0.41 -1.84
C VAL A 85 -14.05 -0.83 -2.31
N GLY A 86 -13.47 -2.03 -2.14
CA GLY A 86 -14.13 -3.32 -2.37
C GLY A 86 -15.33 -3.58 -1.45
N ASP A 87 -15.37 -2.94 -0.29
CA ASP A 87 -16.36 -3.13 0.76
C ASP A 87 -17.36 -1.98 0.90
N PHE A 88 -17.29 -1.00 -0.02
CA PHE A 88 -18.24 0.11 -0.03
C PHE A 88 -19.64 -0.41 -0.32
N ARG A 89 -20.61 0.07 0.46
CA ARG A 89 -21.99 -0.42 0.37
C ARG A 89 -22.70 0.02 -0.91
N PHE A 90 -22.31 1.15 -1.47
CA PHE A 90 -23.00 1.74 -2.60
C PHE A 90 -22.06 1.84 -3.81
N GLU A 91 -22.58 1.38 -4.93
CA GLU A 91 -21.96 1.49 -6.25
C GLU A 91 -23.00 1.98 -7.26
N ASP A 92 -22.53 2.59 -8.33
CA ASP A 92 -23.41 2.97 -9.43
C ASP A 92 -23.91 1.73 -10.19
N PRO A 93 -25.08 1.82 -10.84
CA PRO A 93 -25.67 0.68 -11.56
C PRO A 93 -24.95 0.32 -12.88
N GLY A 94 -23.76 0.87 -13.13
CA GLY A 94 -23.03 0.72 -14.38
C GLY A 94 -23.54 1.62 -15.51
N ASN A 95 -22.80 1.62 -16.62
CA ASN A 95 -23.14 2.38 -17.82
C ASN A 95 -22.61 1.69 -19.07
N GLU A 96 -23.52 1.14 -19.88
CA GLU A 96 -23.20 0.42 -21.12
C GLU A 96 -22.29 1.22 -22.07
N LYS A 97 -22.38 2.56 -22.10
CA LYS A 97 -21.49 3.37 -22.94
C LYS A 97 -20.08 3.46 -22.38
N LEU A 98 -19.93 3.55 -21.05
CA LEU A 98 -18.62 3.52 -20.39
C LEU A 98 -17.99 2.13 -20.56
N GLU A 99 -18.76 1.06 -20.36
CA GLU A 99 -18.31 -0.33 -20.57
C GLU A 99 -17.80 -0.55 -22.00
N LYS A 100 -18.58 -0.16 -23.02
CA LYS A 100 -18.16 -0.24 -24.43
C LYS A 100 -16.92 0.61 -24.73
N TRP A 101 -16.72 1.70 -24.01
CA TRP A 101 -15.51 2.50 -24.15
C TRP A 101 -14.31 1.78 -23.52
N GLY A 102 -14.48 1.19 -22.32
CA GLY A 102 -13.46 0.40 -21.61
C GLY A 102 -12.97 -0.79 -22.46
N MET A 103 -13.89 -1.58 -23.02
CA MET A 103 -13.52 -2.68 -23.93
C MET A 103 -12.67 -2.20 -25.11
N LYS A 104 -13.03 -1.06 -25.71
CA LYS A 104 -12.25 -0.49 -26.82
C LYS A 104 -10.91 0.07 -26.35
N TYR A 105 -10.86 0.62 -25.14
CA TYR A 105 -9.63 1.10 -24.54
C TYR A 105 -8.65 -0.06 -24.35
N GLU A 106 -9.10 -1.17 -23.77
CA GLU A 106 -8.33 -2.39 -23.57
C GLU A 106 -7.82 -2.95 -24.91
N GLU A 107 -8.70 -3.11 -25.90
CA GLU A 107 -8.31 -3.55 -27.26
C GLU A 107 -7.20 -2.68 -27.87
N VAL A 108 -7.24 -1.36 -27.64
CA VAL A 108 -6.20 -0.44 -28.16
C VAL A 108 -4.92 -0.57 -27.34
N LEU A 109 -5.03 -0.71 -26.02
CA LEU A 109 -3.87 -0.84 -25.14
C LEU A 109 -3.11 -2.14 -25.41
N ASP A 110 -3.81 -3.25 -25.63
CA ASP A 110 -3.21 -4.54 -26.00
C ASP A 110 -2.40 -4.44 -27.30
N ILE A 111 -2.96 -3.77 -28.31
CA ILE A 111 -2.23 -3.52 -29.56
C ILE A 111 -0.99 -2.66 -29.33
N LEU A 112 -1.07 -1.68 -28.42
CA LEU A 112 0.07 -0.82 -28.09
C LEU A 112 1.16 -1.60 -27.35
N TRP A 113 0.83 -2.50 -26.44
CA TRP A 113 1.83 -3.37 -25.82
C TRP A 113 2.62 -4.19 -26.85
N GLU A 114 2.00 -4.57 -27.97
CA GLU A 114 2.68 -5.28 -29.05
C GLU A 114 3.46 -4.37 -30.03
N THR A 115 3.12 -3.07 -30.10
CA THR A 115 3.59 -2.17 -31.18
C THR A 115 4.37 -0.94 -30.73
N ASP A 116 4.15 -0.47 -29.50
CA ASP A 116 4.72 0.73 -28.88
C ASP A 116 4.61 0.62 -27.35
N GLU A 117 5.53 -0.12 -26.73
CA GLU A 117 5.58 -0.40 -25.28
C GLU A 117 5.68 0.88 -24.45
N ASP A 118 6.53 1.83 -24.87
CA ASP A 118 6.69 3.13 -24.22
C ASP A 118 5.37 3.91 -24.15
N GLN A 119 4.57 3.87 -25.22
CA GLN A 119 3.25 4.48 -25.23
C GLN A 119 2.25 3.71 -24.35
N ALA A 120 2.29 2.38 -24.38
CA ALA A 120 1.41 1.53 -23.59
C ALA A 120 1.60 1.75 -22.08
N GLU A 121 2.83 1.93 -21.61
CA GLU A 121 3.15 2.24 -20.21
C GLU A 121 2.58 3.59 -19.74
N GLN A 122 2.52 4.59 -20.62
CA GLN A 122 2.10 5.95 -20.25
C GLN A 122 0.58 6.13 -20.18
N ILE A 123 -0.16 5.32 -20.92
CA ILE A 123 -1.62 5.48 -21.07
C ILE A 123 -2.37 5.28 -19.75
N PRO A 124 -2.10 4.24 -18.93
CA PRO A 124 -2.74 4.06 -17.63
C PRO A 124 -2.55 5.27 -16.70
N ALA A 125 -1.35 5.86 -16.68
CA ALA A 125 -1.08 7.06 -15.89
C ALA A 125 -1.92 8.26 -16.38
N ALA A 126 -1.97 8.48 -17.70
CA ALA A 126 -2.79 9.54 -18.28
C ALA A 126 -4.30 9.32 -18.06
N PHE A 127 -4.74 8.06 -18.00
CA PHE A 127 -6.10 7.69 -17.65
C PHE A 127 -6.42 8.06 -16.18
N MET A 128 -5.54 7.73 -15.23
CA MET A 128 -5.70 8.14 -13.83
C MET A 128 -5.72 9.66 -13.65
N ASP A 129 -4.89 10.40 -14.40
CA ASP A 129 -4.93 11.87 -14.42
C ASP A 129 -6.29 12.43 -14.87
N VAL A 130 -6.94 11.75 -15.82
CA VAL A 130 -8.30 12.10 -16.24
C VAL A 130 -9.28 11.86 -15.10
N LEU A 131 -9.20 10.75 -14.38
CA LEU A 131 -10.08 10.46 -13.25
C LEU A 131 -9.93 11.48 -12.12
N ILE A 132 -8.70 11.89 -11.81
CA ILE A 132 -8.42 12.97 -10.85
C ILE A 132 -9.14 14.26 -11.27
N GLN A 133 -9.11 14.61 -12.56
CA GLN A 133 -9.82 15.77 -13.06
C GLN A 133 -11.35 15.60 -12.98
N VAL A 134 -11.87 14.41 -13.28
CA VAL A 134 -13.31 14.11 -13.14
C VAL A 134 -13.75 14.30 -11.71
N VAL A 135 -13.02 13.76 -10.72
CA VAL A 135 -13.33 13.94 -9.29
C VAL A 135 -13.41 15.43 -8.95
N LYS A 136 -12.42 16.21 -9.36
CA LYS A 136 -12.39 17.67 -9.12
C LYS A 136 -13.57 18.40 -9.73
N GLU A 137 -13.98 18.01 -10.94
CA GLU A 137 -15.14 18.62 -11.63
C GLU A 137 -16.49 18.17 -11.04
N LEU A 138 -16.54 17.02 -10.36
CA LEU A 138 -17.75 16.55 -9.67
C LEU A 138 -17.96 17.17 -8.28
N ILE A 139 -16.94 17.82 -7.69
CA ILE A 139 -17.04 18.45 -6.35
C ILE A 139 -18.30 19.30 -6.16
N PRO A 140 -18.67 20.23 -7.08
CA PRO A 140 -19.87 21.05 -6.86
C PRO A 140 -21.18 20.26 -6.80
N VAL A 141 -21.24 19.10 -7.46
CA VAL A 141 -22.45 18.25 -7.46
C VAL A 141 -22.46 17.32 -6.24
N LEU A 142 -21.29 17.00 -5.68
CA LEU A 142 -21.19 16.27 -4.41
C LEU A 142 -21.78 17.06 -3.23
N GLU A 143 -21.89 18.38 -3.33
CA GLU A 143 -22.59 19.22 -2.32
C GLU A 143 -24.09 18.92 -2.23
N GLU A 144 -24.68 18.23 -3.22
CA GLU A 144 -26.07 17.74 -3.15
C GLU A 144 -26.23 16.55 -2.18
N LEU A 145 -25.12 15.96 -1.72
CA LEU A 145 -25.10 14.88 -0.75
C LEU A 145 -25.08 15.40 0.69
N HIS A 146 -25.59 14.60 1.63
CA HIS A 146 -25.45 14.85 3.06
C HIS A 146 -24.09 14.33 3.53
N LEU A 147 -23.08 15.17 3.34
CA LEU A 147 -21.69 14.86 3.61
C LEU A 147 -21.38 14.86 5.11
N THR A 148 -20.47 14.00 5.53
CA THR A 148 -19.80 14.16 6.81
C THR A 148 -18.77 15.28 6.75
N ASP A 149 -18.43 15.76 7.93
CA ASP A 149 -17.39 16.74 8.17
C ASP A 149 -16.01 16.31 7.62
N ASP A 150 -15.74 15.00 7.63
CA ASP A 150 -14.52 14.35 7.15
C ASP A 150 -14.68 13.78 5.73
N PHE A 151 -15.67 14.23 4.94
CA PHE A 151 -15.88 13.70 3.59
C PHE A 151 -14.66 13.85 2.67
N ILE A 152 -14.36 12.81 1.89
CA ILE A 152 -13.37 12.84 0.82
C ILE A 152 -13.91 12.30 -0.50
N ALA A 153 -13.46 12.90 -1.60
CA ALA A 153 -13.69 12.41 -2.94
C ALA A 153 -12.34 12.16 -3.63
N TYR A 154 -12.13 10.96 -4.18
CA TYR A 154 -10.83 10.58 -4.74
C TYR A 154 -10.95 9.60 -5.91
N ALA A 155 -9.84 9.38 -6.62
CA ALA A 155 -9.69 8.30 -7.58
C ALA A 155 -8.71 7.28 -7.00
N VAL A 156 -8.89 6.00 -7.32
CA VAL A 156 -8.01 4.91 -6.92
C VAL A 156 -7.83 3.96 -8.09
N GLU A 157 -6.65 3.37 -8.20
CA GLU A 157 -6.45 2.20 -9.05
C GLU A 157 -6.78 0.95 -8.21
N HIS A 158 -7.58 0.03 -8.74
CA HIS A 158 -8.25 -1.02 -7.98
C HIS A 158 -7.29 -1.88 -7.15
N ASP A 159 -6.10 -2.13 -7.70
CA ASP A 159 -5.04 -2.94 -7.09
C ASP A 159 -3.96 -2.10 -6.38
N GLU A 160 -4.25 -0.82 -6.09
CA GLU A 160 -3.31 0.10 -5.47
C GLU A 160 -3.42 0.13 -3.93
N GLU A 161 -2.31 -0.13 -3.25
CA GLU A 161 -2.27 -0.28 -1.78
C GLU A 161 -1.77 0.98 -1.04
N ASP A 162 -1.28 2.00 -1.76
CA ASP A 162 -0.50 3.12 -1.21
C ASP A 162 -1.20 4.48 -1.19
N MET A 163 -2.51 4.53 -1.51
CA MET A 163 -3.28 5.78 -1.56
C MET A 163 -2.68 6.86 -2.48
N LYS A 164 -1.87 6.47 -3.47
CA LYS A 164 -1.04 7.34 -4.31
C LYS A 164 -1.80 8.51 -4.93
N PHE A 165 -3.08 8.31 -5.24
CA PHE A 165 -3.91 9.29 -5.94
C PHE A 165 -4.79 10.14 -5.01
N ILE A 166 -4.95 9.75 -3.74
CA ILE A 166 -5.79 10.50 -2.78
C ILE A 166 -5.25 11.93 -2.57
N PRO A 167 -3.94 12.17 -2.34
CA PRO A 167 -3.41 13.53 -2.19
C PRO A 167 -3.56 14.44 -3.41
N GLN A 168 -3.87 13.87 -4.58
CA GLN A 168 -4.06 14.64 -5.82
C GLN A 168 -5.49 15.17 -5.98
N THR A 169 -6.43 14.65 -5.19
CA THR A 169 -7.86 14.98 -5.21
C THR A 169 -8.35 15.57 -3.89
N VAL A 170 -7.71 15.21 -2.78
CA VAL A 170 -8.07 15.63 -1.43
C VAL A 170 -7.09 16.68 -0.91
N SER A 171 -7.61 17.76 -0.31
CA SER A 171 -6.75 18.80 0.26
C SER A 171 -5.95 18.28 1.47
N PRO A 172 -4.74 18.79 1.74
CA PRO A 172 -3.95 18.38 2.90
C PRO A 172 -4.69 18.53 4.24
N ALA A 173 -5.50 19.59 4.40
CA ALA A 173 -6.28 19.80 5.62
C ALA A 173 -7.37 18.73 5.80
N GLN A 174 -8.00 18.29 4.70
CA GLN A 174 -8.99 17.24 4.73
C GLN A 174 -8.34 15.87 4.97
N LEU A 175 -7.18 15.59 4.36
CA LEU A 175 -6.38 14.41 4.64
C LEU A 175 -5.99 14.32 6.12
N GLU A 176 -5.56 15.42 6.74
CA GLU A 176 -5.23 15.45 8.17
C GLU A 176 -6.46 15.18 9.05
N LYS A 177 -7.63 15.67 8.64
CA LYS A 177 -8.88 15.41 9.37
C LYS A 177 -9.29 13.94 9.31
N VAL A 178 -9.05 13.30 8.17
CA VAL A 178 -9.50 11.94 7.88
C VAL A 178 -8.52 10.89 8.37
N PHE A 179 -7.22 11.15 8.19
CA PHE A 179 -6.12 10.27 8.55
C PHE A 179 -5.12 11.00 9.48
N PRO A 180 -5.56 11.43 10.68
CA PRO A 180 -4.69 12.15 11.62
C PRO A 180 -3.44 11.34 12.01
N GLU A 181 -3.53 10.02 11.96
CA GLU A 181 -2.43 9.09 12.22
C GLU A 181 -1.26 9.25 11.23
N LEU A 182 -1.50 9.69 9.98
CA LEU A 182 -0.41 9.88 9.01
C LEU A 182 0.53 10.98 9.50
N LYS A 183 -0.02 12.11 9.94
CA LYS A 183 0.77 13.22 10.49
C LYS A 183 1.43 12.84 11.80
N ALA A 184 0.72 12.10 12.66
CA ALA A 184 1.28 11.61 13.91
C ALA A 184 2.45 10.62 13.66
N TYR A 185 2.38 9.82 12.60
CA TYR A 185 3.47 8.94 12.18
C TYR A 185 4.68 9.71 11.65
N GLU A 186 4.47 10.75 10.85
CA GLU A 186 5.58 11.62 10.42
C GLU A 186 6.27 12.26 11.63
N ALA A 187 5.51 12.79 12.59
CA ALA A 187 6.08 13.32 13.83
C ALA A 187 6.79 12.23 14.67
N TYR A 188 6.27 11.00 14.67
CA TYR A 188 6.90 9.84 15.31
C TYR A 188 8.27 9.54 14.67
N LYS A 189 8.34 9.51 13.34
CA LYS A 189 9.58 9.32 12.57
C LYS A 189 10.58 10.45 12.80
N GLU A 190 10.13 11.71 12.83
CA GLU A 190 11.00 12.86 13.12
C GLU A 190 11.70 12.71 14.48
N ARG A 191 10.97 12.29 15.52
CA ARG A 191 11.56 12.06 16.85
C ARG A 191 12.63 10.97 16.85
N ILE A 192 12.42 9.90 16.09
CA ILE A 192 13.42 8.83 15.91
C ILE A 192 14.60 9.36 15.09
N GLY A 193 14.32 10.16 14.06
CA GLY A 193 15.29 10.80 13.17
C GLY A 193 16.30 11.72 13.87
N LEU A 194 15.99 12.20 15.07
CA LEU A 194 16.92 12.98 15.91
C LEU A 194 18.05 12.13 16.52
N ARG A 195 17.96 10.80 16.48
CA ARG A 195 18.99 9.89 16.99
C ARG A 195 20.12 9.72 15.97
N PRO A 196 21.34 9.34 16.38
CA PRO A 196 22.38 8.88 15.45
C PRO A 196 21.86 7.77 14.52
N PRO A 197 22.27 7.71 13.24
CA PRO A 197 21.75 6.73 12.28
C PRO A 197 21.82 5.27 12.75
N ILE A 198 22.88 4.91 13.47
CA ILE A 198 23.03 3.55 14.02
C ILE A 198 21.99 3.24 15.11
N ASP A 199 21.62 4.24 15.92
CA ASP A 199 20.60 4.10 16.97
C ASP A 199 19.20 4.04 16.37
N GLN A 200 18.97 4.73 15.24
CA GLN A 200 17.74 4.59 14.45
C GLN A 200 17.62 3.17 13.89
N ALA A 201 18.67 2.66 13.27
CA ALA A 201 18.69 1.30 12.74
C ALA A 201 18.49 0.24 13.84
N ALA A 202 19.13 0.42 14.99
CA ALA A 202 18.94 -0.46 16.15
C ALA A 202 17.49 -0.45 16.65
N PHE A 203 16.90 0.74 16.76
CA PHE A 203 15.50 0.91 17.16
C PHE A 203 14.54 0.20 16.20
N TRP A 204 14.66 0.43 14.90
CA TRP A 204 13.77 -0.18 13.91
C TRP A 204 13.98 -1.69 13.81
N CYS A 205 15.22 -2.19 13.89
CA CYS A 205 15.47 -3.64 13.91
C CYS A 205 14.85 -4.33 15.13
N GLN A 206 14.95 -3.72 16.31
CA GLN A 206 14.29 -4.25 17.52
C GLN A 206 12.77 -4.21 17.36
N THR A 207 12.22 -3.10 16.86
CA THR A 207 10.77 -2.97 16.65
C THR A 207 10.25 -4.00 15.65
N LEU A 208 11.03 -4.30 14.59
CA LEU A 208 10.72 -5.35 13.63
C LEU A 208 10.70 -6.72 14.30
N ALA A 209 11.72 -7.04 15.12
CA ALA A 209 11.75 -8.27 15.89
C ALA A 209 10.55 -8.38 16.84
N ASP A 210 10.20 -7.30 17.54
CA ASP A 210 9.03 -7.26 18.43
C ASP A 210 7.73 -7.55 17.67
N PHE A 211 7.57 -7.05 16.43
CA PHE A 211 6.43 -7.40 15.57
C PHE A 211 6.40 -8.89 15.22
N GLU A 212 7.53 -9.46 14.79
CA GLU A 212 7.63 -10.88 14.40
C GLU A 212 7.42 -11.83 15.59
N GLU A 213 7.83 -11.41 16.79
CA GLU A 213 7.64 -12.16 18.05
C GLU A 213 6.27 -11.91 18.70
N ALA A 214 5.40 -11.11 18.07
CA ALA A 214 4.14 -10.64 18.66
C ALA A 214 4.31 -10.03 20.07
N CYS A 215 5.43 -9.35 20.30
CA CYS A 215 5.75 -8.64 21.53
C CYS A 215 5.11 -7.25 21.54
N GLU A 216 4.30 -6.97 22.56
CA GLU A 216 3.66 -5.66 22.76
C GLU A 216 4.63 -4.66 23.41
N SER A 217 5.75 -4.37 22.74
CA SER A 217 6.66 -3.31 23.18
C SER A 217 6.02 -1.93 23.01
N GLU A 218 6.56 -0.92 23.71
CA GLU A 218 6.07 0.46 23.60
C GLU A 218 6.05 0.95 22.14
N ALA A 219 7.06 0.57 21.36
CA ALA A 219 7.16 0.91 19.94
C ALA A 219 6.08 0.22 19.09
N VAL A 220 5.82 -1.08 19.30
CA VAL A 220 4.77 -1.82 18.58
C VAL A 220 3.38 -1.28 18.91
N VAL A 221 3.11 -1.03 20.19
CA VAL A 221 1.82 -0.47 20.63
C VAL A 221 1.58 0.91 20.02
N GLU A 222 2.61 1.78 20.03
CA GLU A 222 2.50 3.11 19.43
C GLU A 222 2.32 3.05 17.91
N LEU A 223 3.07 2.18 17.21
CA LEU A 223 2.93 2.02 15.76
C LEU A 223 1.54 1.49 15.37
N ARG A 224 0.97 0.53 16.11
CA ARG A 224 -0.39 0.06 15.84
C ARG A 224 -1.44 1.14 16.04
N ARG A 225 -1.29 2.01 17.04
CA ARG A 225 -2.16 3.19 17.21
C ARG A 225 -2.06 4.16 16.04
N LEU A 226 -0.91 4.18 15.37
CA LEU A 226 -0.67 4.96 14.16
C LEU A 226 -1.06 4.19 12.88
N SER A 227 -1.74 3.04 13.00
CA SER A 227 -2.09 2.15 11.89
C SER A 227 -0.86 1.71 11.09
N ARG A 228 0.21 1.33 11.78
CA ARG A 228 1.48 0.86 11.20
C ARG A 228 1.79 -0.57 11.61
N HIS A 229 2.49 -1.29 10.73
CA HIS A 229 2.81 -2.70 10.86
C HIS A 229 4.29 -2.97 10.54
N SER A 230 4.68 -4.24 10.49
CA SER A 230 6.08 -4.64 10.27
C SER A 230 6.64 -4.19 8.92
N PHE A 231 5.82 -4.07 7.87
CA PHE A 231 6.28 -3.57 6.56
C PHE A 231 6.71 -2.10 6.64
N ASP A 232 6.03 -1.24 7.42
CA ASP A 232 6.43 0.16 7.60
C ASP A 232 7.81 0.25 8.28
N VAL A 233 8.08 -0.68 9.20
CA VAL A 233 9.40 -0.77 9.86
C VAL A 233 10.48 -1.24 8.88
N GLN A 234 10.15 -2.18 7.98
CA GLN A 234 11.06 -2.62 6.92
C GLN A 234 11.41 -1.45 5.98
N GLU A 235 10.41 -0.67 5.55
CA GLU A 235 10.63 0.52 4.72
C GLU A 235 11.59 1.52 5.38
N GLU A 236 11.43 1.77 6.69
CA GLU A 236 12.34 2.66 7.42
C GLU A 236 13.78 2.10 7.51
N LEU A 237 13.94 0.78 7.63
CA LEU A 237 15.25 0.13 7.59
C LEU A 237 15.90 0.21 6.21
N VAL A 238 15.12 0.00 5.15
CA VAL A 238 15.55 0.16 3.75
C VAL A 238 15.97 1.61 3.49
N ARG A 239 15.18 2.58 3.96
CA ARG A 239 15.48 4.03 3.84
C ARG A 239 16.79 4.42 4.51
N LEU A 240 17.12 3.82 5.66
CA LEU A 240 18.42 4.00 6.34
C LEU A 240 19.58 3.32 5.60
N GLY A 241 19.28 2.32 4.77
CA GLY A 241 20.21 1.68 3.85
C GLY A 241 21.35 0.92 4.55
N GLU A 242 22.58 1.12 4.07
CA GLU A 242 23.77 0.38 4.49
C GLU A 242 24.02 0.43 6.01
N VAL A 243 23.56 1.47 6.71
CA VAL A 243 23.68 1.61 8.17
C VAL A 243 22.90 0.50 8.92
N SER A 244 21.81 0.01 8.34
CA SER A 244 20.96 -1.03 8.94
C SER A 244 21.55 -2.44 8.83
N VAL A 245 22.40 -2.68 7.83
CA VAL A 245 22.85 -4.02 7.43
C VAL A 245 23.56 -4.80 8.54
N PRO A 246 24.52 -4.23 9.29
CA PRO A 246 25.23 -4.99 10.32
C PRO A 246 24.30 -5.48 11.43
N ILE A 247 23.25 -4.69 11.74
CA ILE A 247 22.25 -5.01 12.77
C ILE A 247 21.28 -6.06 12.23
N LEU A 248 20.75 -5.88 11.02
CA LEU A 248 19.90 -6.86 10.34
C LEU A 248 20.56 -8.24 10.25
N ILE A 249 21.84 -8.32 9.89
CA ILE A 249 22.58 -9.59 9.86
C ILE A 249 22.66 -10.22 11.25
N THR A 250 22.79 -9.41 12.30
CA THR A 250 22.83 -9.92 13.68
C THR A 250 21.48 -10.52 14.10
N TYR A 251 20.37 -9.90 13.71
CA TYR A 251 19.03 -10.47 13.93
C TYR A 251 18.79 -11.72 13.07
N LEU A 252 19.26 -11.73 11.82
CA LEU A 252 19.22 -12.91 10.94
C LEU A 252 20.01 -14.08 11.56
N GLU A 253 21.21 -13.84 12.07
CA GLU A 253 22.03 -14.85 12.76
C GLU A 253 21.30 -15.41 13.99
N ARG A 254 20.58 -14.58 14.75
CA ARG A 254 19.74 -15.04 15.87
C ARG A 254 18.54 -15.87 15.40
N ALA A 255 17.84 -15.41 14.37
CA ALA A 255 16.68 -16.11 13.79
C ALA A 255 17.05 -17.49 13.22
N LEU A 256 18.30 -17.65 12.76
CA LEU A 256 18.88 -18.91 12.27
C LEU A 256 19.52 -19.77 13.37
N ASP A 257 19.31 -19.44 14.65
CA ASP A 257 19.92 -20.10 15.82
C ASP A 257 21.47 -20.09 15.80
N GLN A 258 22.10 -19.17 15.06
CA GLN A 258 23.56 -19.02 14.98
C GLN A 258 24.12 -18.10 16.07
N LEU A 259 23.23 -17.38 16.78
CA LEU A 259 23.51 -16.63 18.00
C LEU A 259 22.44 -16.96 19.06
N PRO A 260 22.78 -16.94 20.37
CA PRO A 260 21.80 -17.19 21.43
C PRO A 260 20.65 -16.17 21.36
N ALA A 261 19.40 -16.65 21.46
CA ALA A 261 18.23 -15.78 21.63
C ALA A 261 18.35 -14.99 22.94
N GLN A 262 17.92 -13.72 22.94
CA GLN A 262 17.89 -12.90 24.17
C GLN A 262 16.67 -13.21 25.06
N THR A 263 15.66 -13.90 24.52
CA THR A 263 14.39 -14.24 25.18
C THR A 263 14.04 -15.70 24.92
N SER A 264 13.47 -16.39 25.92
CA SER A 264 13.17 -17.82 25.90
C SER A 264 11.82 -18.17 25.25
N ILE A 265 11.30 -17.31 24.38
CA ILE A 265 10.00 -17.52 23.75
C ILE A 265 10.24 -18.27 22.44
N ASN A 266 9.59 -19.42 22.33
CA ASN A 266 9.84 -20.49 21.35
C ASN A 266 9.36 -20.19 19.92
N ASP A 267 9.13 -18.94 19.57
CA ASP A 267 8.68 -18.59 18.22
C ASP A 267 9.88 -18.12 17.39
N ARG A 268 10.20 -18.92 16.37
CA ARG A 268 11.27 -18.62 15.42
C ARG A 268 10.96 -17.29 14.75
N LEU A 269 11.81 -16.31 15.02
CA LEU A 269 11.88 -15.09 14.23
C LEU A 269 11.80 -15.41 12.74
N ASN A 270 11.00 -14.64 12.00
CA ASN A 270 10.80 -14.85 10.59
C ASN A 270 12.08 -14.51 9.80
N VAL A 271 12.86 -15.54 9.49
CA VAL A 271 14.12 -15.44 8.73
C VAL A 271 13.93 -14.67 7.43
N TRP A 272 12.80 -14.87 6.75
CA TRP A 272 12.49 -14.22 5.50
C TRP A 272 12.40 -12.70 5.64
N THR A 273 11.77 -12.18 6.70
CA THR A 273 11.62 -10.73 6.93
C THR A 273 12.98 -10.01 6.92
N TYR A 274 14.01 -10.59 7.54
CA TYR A 274 15.35 -10.00 7.52
C TYR A 274 16.04 -10.16 6.16
N GLN A 275 15.84 -11.30 5.49
CA GLN A 275 16.42 -11.55 4.17
C GLN A 275 15.80 -10.64 3.10
N SER A 276 14.48 -10.44 3.09
CA SER A 276 13.80 -9.52 2.16
C SER A 276 14.28 -8.09 2.37
N THR A 277 14.34 -7.62 3.62
CA THR A 277 14.86 -6.28 3.92
C THR A 277 16.30 -6.10 3.44
N LEU A 278 17.16 -7.12 3.60
CA LEU A 278 18.54 -7.08 3.10
C LEU A 278 18.62 -7.09 1.57
N ILE A 279 17.72 -7.82 0.89
CA ILE A 279 17.59 -7.80 -0.58
C ILE A 279 17.22 -6.40 -1.04
N ASP A 280 16.25 -5.74 -0.39
CA ASP A 280 15.77 -4.42 -0.78
C ASP A 280 16.81 -3.31 -0.53
N ILE A 281 17.66 -3.46 0.50
CA ILE A 281 18.81 -2.55 0.71
C ILE A 281 19.88 -2.73 -0.39
N ALA A 282 20.10 -3.96 -0.86
CA ALA A 282 21.00 -4.33 -1.96
C ALA A 282 22.44 -3.76 -1.85
N LYS A 283 22.92 -3.46 -0.63
CA LYS A 283 24.22 -2.85 -0.38
C LYS A 283 24.78 -3.33 0.95
N ALA A 284 26.07 -3.65 1.00
CA ALA A 284 26.77 -4.04 2.23
C ALA A 284 28.28 -3.81 2.07
N ARG A 285 29.03 -3.72 3.18
CA ARG A 285 30.50 -3.69 3.14
C ARG A 285 31.05 -5.12 3.13
N GLU A 286 32.34 -5.26 2.80
CA GLU A 286 33.02 -6.56 2.74
C GLU A 286 32.92 -7.35 4.05
N THR A 287 32.89 -6.68 5.20
CA THR A 287 32.70 -7.33 6.51
C THR A 287 31.35 -8.01 6.63
N GLU A 288 30.28 -7.35 6.17
CA GLU A 288 28.91 -7.86 6.16
C GLU A 288 28.72 -8.93 5.08
N ILE A 289 29.31 -8.76 3.89
CA ILE A 289 29.34 -9.78 2.83
C ILE A 289 30.01 -11.05 3.36
N SER A 290 31.14 -10.93 4.05
CA SER A 290 31.85 -12.07 4.64
C SER A 290 30.99 -12.81 5.68
N ARG A 291 30.22 -12.08 6.50
CA ARG A 291 29.26 -12.69 7.43
C ARG A 291 28.16 -13.45 6.70
N LEU A 292 27.55 -12.84 5.68
CA LEU A 292 26.51 -13.49 4.86
C LEU A 292 27.03 -14.73 4.13
N GLN A 293 28.26 -14.70 3.61
CA GLN A 293 28.91 -15.89 3.03
C GLN A 293 29.10 -17.00 4.06
N ALA A 294 29.46 -16.67 5.30
CA ALA A 294 29.60 -17.65 6.38
C ALA A 294 28.24 -18.23 6.82
N ILE A 295 27.17 -17.44 6.79
CA ILE A 295 25.80 -17.92 7.00
C ILE A 295 25.42 -18.88 5.87
N TYR A 296 25.60 -18.48 4.61
CA TYR A 296 25.29 -19.30 3.44
C TYR A 296 26.06 -20.62 3.43
N ALA A 297 27.38 -20.60 3.68
CA ALA A 297 28.20 -21.80 3.68
C ALA A 297 27.72 -22.84 4.71
N ARG A 298 27.34 -22.39 5.91
CA ARG A 298 26.76 -23.26 6.96
C ARG A 298 25.41 -23.81 6.54
N LEU A 299 24.49 -22.95 6.11
CA LEU A 299 23.15 -23.38 5.66
C LEU A 299 23.22 -24.35 4.47
N ASN A 300 24.14 -24.12 3.52
CA ASN A 300 24.31 -24.99 2.36
C ASN A 300 24.94 -26.34 2.72
N GLN A 301 25.78 -26.41 3.75
CA GLN A 301 26.32 -27.66 4.25
C GLN A 301 25.25 -28.50 4.96
N ASP A 302 24.42 -27.86 5.79
CA ASP A 302 23.45 -28.56 6.63
C ASP A 302 22.12 -28.82 5.92
N ARG A 303 21.68 -27.88 5.08
CA ARG A 303 20.33 -27.82 4.48
C ARG A 303 20.35 -27.14 3.08
N PRO A 304 21.02 -27.73 2.07
CA PRO A 304 21.21 -27.09 0.75
C PRO A 304 19.91 -26.74 0.02
N GLU A 305 18.86 -27.57 0.17
CA GLU A 305 17.59 -27.36 -0.54
C GLU A 305 16.61 -26.42 0.20
N ASN A 306 16.95 -26.01 1.42
CA ASN A 306 16.09 -25.18 2.25
C ASN A 306 15.94 -23.76 1.68
N GLN A 307 14.75 -23.18 1.86
CA GLN A 307 14.43 -21.85 1.36
C GLN A 307 15.33 -20.76 1.94
N ASP A 308 15.72 -20.86 3.21
CA ASP A 308 16.62 -19.91 3.88
C ASP A 308 18.01 -19.90 3.22
N THR A 309 18.49 -21.06 2.77
CA THR A 309 19.75 -21.20 2.01
C THR A 309 19.66 -20.46 0.68
N LYS A 310 18.59 -20.71 -0.08
CA LYS A 310 18.32 -20.05 -1.37
C LYS A 310 18.15 -18.54 -1.21
N ASN A 311 17.43 -18.11 -0.19
CA ASN A 311 17.22 -16.69 0.10
C ASN A 311 18.51 -16.01 0.55
N THR A 312 19.38 -16.66 1.32
CA THR A 312 20.68 -16.09 1.67
C THR A 312 21.57 -15.91 0.43
N LEU A 313 21.50 -16.84 -0.54
CA LEU A 313 22.16 -16.66 -1.83
C LEU A 313 21.56 -15.48 -2.62
N ARG A 314 20.23 -15.31 -2.59
CA ARG A 314 19.57 -14.14 -3.19
C ARG A 314 19.99 -12.81 -2.55
N VAL A 315 20.18 -12.76 -1.23
CA VAL A 315 20.73 -11.59 -0.54
C VAL A 315 22.14 -11.28 -1.07
N LEU A 316 23.01 -12.30 -1.15
CA LEU A 316 24.37 -12.14 -1.69
C LEU A 316 24.35 -11.65 -3.15
N HIS A 317 23.49 -12.23 -3.99
CA HIS A 317 23.30 -11.83 -5.38
C HIS A 317 22.79 -10.39 -5.50
N ALA A 318 21.83 -9.97 -4.67
CA ALA A 318 21.30 -8.61 -4.67
C ALA A 318 22.37 -7.57 -4.31
N ILE A 319 23.29 -7.90 -3.40
CA ILE A 319 24.40 -7.03 -3.00
C ILE A 319 25.50 -6.97 -4.08
N ASP A 320 25.90 -8.12 -4.64
CA ASP A 320 26.96 -8.21 -5.64
C ASP A 320 26.66 -9.34 -6.66
N PRO A 321 25.93 -9.02 -7.74
CA PRO A 321 25.51 -10.02 -8.72
C PRO A 321 26.67 -10.56 -9.57
N LEU A 322 27.80 -9.85 -9.62
CA LEU A 322 29.00 -10.30 -10.36
C LEU A 322 29.77 -11.36 -9.56
N ARG A 323 29.89 -11.18 -8.24
CA ARG A 323 30.57 -12.13 -7.35
C ARG A 323 29.68 -13.34 -7.03
N PHE A 324 28.36 -13.17 -6.99
CA PHE A 324 27.38 -14.19 -6.62
C PHE A 324 26.29 -14.34 -7.68
N PRO A 325 26.55 -14.99 -8.83
CA PRO A 325 25.53 -15.22 -9.85
C PRO A 325 24.44 -16.20 -9.39
N ASN A 326 23.20 -16.00 -9.86
CA ASN A 326 22.03 -16.84 -9.57
C ASN A 326 22.10 -18.23 -10.19
#